data_AF-A0A6N7GIJ0-F1
#
_entry.id   AF-A0A6N7GIJ0-F1
#
_cell.length_a   1.000
_cell.length_b   1.000
_cell.length_c   1.000
_cell.angle_alpha   90.00
_cell.angle_beta   90.00
_cell.angle_gamma   90.00
#
_symmetry.space_group_name_H-M   'P 1'
#
loop_
_entity.id
_entity.type
_entity.pdbx_description
1 polymer ?
#
loop_
_entity_poly.entity_id
_entity_poly.type
_entity_poly.pdbx_seq_one_letter_code
_entity_poly.pdbx_strand_id
1 'polypeptide(L)'
;MDGWITLRAGDGQEVGFQQVAEHIAPRWPGQERPQQVHLDLLVDGHEEAAQRAVALGAIRLADGASWITLADPAGHPFDLCQRDGVGPQMQLFAATIDAPDASALARFYADLLGMEVTYDGPEGALVAGGGKSLMFQQVSDYTPPQWPDPAHPQQGHLDVIVDDPDHLK
;
A
#
# COMPACT_ATOMS: atom_id res chain seq x y z
N MET A 1 2.08 5.96 -23.09
CA MET A 1 2.37 4.62 -22.54
C MET A 1 1.08 3.85 -22.66
N ASP A 2 0.99 3.01 -23.69
CA ASP A 2 -0.22 2.21 -23.91
C ASP A 2 -0.31 1.14 -22.80
N GLY A 3 -1.53 0.84 -22.32
CA GLY A 3 -1.77 -0.22 -21.33
C GLY A 3 -1.75 0.21 -19.85
N TRP A 4 -1.71 1.51 -19.56
CA TRP A 4 -1.83 2.05 -18.20
C TRP A 4 -3.12 2.85 -18.02
N ILE A 5 -3.76 2.70 -16.85
CA ILE A 5 -4.83 3.58 -16.39
C ILE A 5 -4.37 4.18 -15.06
N THR A 6 -4.46 5.51 -14.91
CA THR A 6 -4.04 6.20 -13.68
C THR A 6 -5.25 6.78 -12.96
N LEU A 7 -5.38 6.45 -11.67
CA LEU A 7 -6.26 7.16 -10.73
C LEU A 7 -5.47 8.32 -10.14
N ARG A 8 -6.06 9.53 -10.12
CA ARG A 8 -5.49 10.71 -9.46
C ARG A 8 -6.34 11.12 -8.27
N ALA A 9 -5.73 11.16 -7.09
CA ALA A 9 -6.34 11.66 -5.86
C ALA A 9 -6.40 13.21 -5.88
N GLY A 10 -7.31 13.78 -5.08
CA GLY A 10 -7.52 15.24 -5.02
C GLY A 10 -6.31 16.03 -4.50
N ASP A 11 -5.37 15.34 -3.84
CA ASP A 11 -4.12 15.89 -3.31
C ASP A 11 -2.91 15.68 -4.27
N GLY A 12 -3.17 15.23 -5.49
CA GLY A 12 -2.18 15.05 -6.55
C GLY A 12 -1.46 13.70 -6.54
N GLN A 13 -1.71 12.80 -5.58
CA GLN A 13 -1.17 11.44 -5.64
C GLN A 13 -1.79 10.64 -6.79
N GLU A 14 -1.02 9.72 -7.35
CA GLU A 14 -1.46 8.87 -8.46
C GLU A 14 -1.25 7.39 -8.16
N VAL A 15 -2.22 6.57 -8.56
CA VAL A 15 -2.12 5.11 -8.56
C VAL A 15 -2.28 4.62 -9.99
N GLY A 16 -1.22 4.03 -10.54
CA GLY A 16 -1.20 3.46 -11.88
C GLY A 16 -1.59 1.99 -11.87
N PHE A 17 -2.45 1.59 -12.79
CA PHE A 17 -2.84 0.22 -13.04
C PHE A 17 -2.29 -0.21 -14.40
N GLN A 18 -1.43 -1.22 -14.38
CA GLN A 18 -0.90 -1.83 -15.60
C GLN A 18 -1.71 -3.07 -15.97
N GLN A 19 -2.01 -3.23 -17.26
CA GLN A 19 -2.58 -4.47 -17.74
C GLN A 19 -1.54 -5.61 -17.67
N VAL A 20 -1.89 -6.71 -17.00
CA VAL A 20 -1.06 -7.92 -16.89
C VAL A 20 -1.81 -9.08 -17.55
N ALA A 21 -1.16 -9.72 -18.53
CA ALA A 21 -1.67 -10.97 -19.09
C ALA A 21 -1.50 -12.10 -18.07
N GLU A 22 -2.48 -13.01 -17.99
CA GLU A 22 -2.44 -14.16 -17.09
C GLU A 22 -2.24 -13.77 -15.61
N HIS A 23 -2.96 -12.73 -15.16
CA HIS A 23 -2.90 -12.24 -13.77
C HIS A 23 -3.08 -13.37 -12.76
N ILE A 24 -2.13 -13.46 -11.82
CA ILE A 24 -2.18 -14.36 -10.68
C ILE A 24 -2.39 -13.49 -9.43
N ALA A 25 -3.59 -13.58 -8.86
CA ALA A 25 -3.94 -12.80 -7.69
C ALA A 25 -3.08 -13.14 -6.46
N PRO A 26 -2.67 -12.13 -5.69
CA PRO A 26 -2.11 -12.36 -4.38
C PRO A 26 -3.17 -12.98 -3.47
N ARG A 27 -2.72 -13.66 -2.41
CA ARG A 27 -3.56 -14.32 -1.41
C ARG A 27 -3.07 -13.93 -0.03
N TRP A 28 -3.94 -13.22 0.67
CA TRP A 28 -3.73 -12.84 2.05
C TRP A 28 -4.80 -13.48 2.96
N PRO A 29 -4.44 -13.91 4.18
CA PRO A 29 -3.08 -14.02 4.70
C PRO A 29 -2.34 -15.23 4.12
N GLY A 30 -1.04 -15.11 3.88
CA GLY A 30 -0.20 -16.21 3.36
C GLY A 30 1.06 -15.73 2.64
N GLN A 31 1.99 -16.65 2.38
CA GLN A 31 3.30 -16.37 1.76
C GLN A 31 3.61 -17.24 0.52
N GLU A 32 2.66 -18.07 0.06
CA GLU A 32 2.78 -18.76 -1.25
C GLU A 32 2.68 -17.76 -2.41
N ARG A 33 1.73 -16.82 -2.31
CA ARG A 33 1.50 -15.71 -3.25
C ARG A 33 1.15 -14.45 -2.45
N PRO A 34 2.11 -13.89 -1.70
CA PRO A 34 1.86 -12.81 -0.75
C PRO A 34 1.43 -11.51 -1.43
N GLN A 35 0.80 -10.62 -0.66
CA GLN A 35 0.39 -9.30 -1.11
C GLN A 35 1.59 -8.41 -1.50
N GLN A 36 2.71 -8.50 -0.78
CA GLN A 36 3.94 -7.69 -0.91
C GLN A 36 3.74 -6.20 -0.63
N VAL A 37 2.69 -5.60 -1.19
CA VAL A 37 2.31 -4.21 -1.04
C VAL A 37 0.78 -4.10 -0.96
N HIS A 38 0.28 -3.15 -0.18
CA HIS A 38 -1.12 -2.74 -0.20
C HIS A 38 -1.26 -1.23 -0.03
N LEU A 39 -2.47 -0.71 -0.24
CA LEU A 39 -2.77 0.71 -0.07
C LEU A 39 -3.57 0.92 1.21
N ASP A 40 -3.18 1.93 1.98
CA ASP A 40 -3.95 2.41 3.12
C ASP A 40 -4.78 3.62 2.68
N LEU A 41 -6.10 3.53 2.85
CA LEU A 41 -7.04 4.59 2.52
C LEU A 41 -7.66 5.14 3.79
N LEU A 42 -7.43 6.42 4.07
CA LEU A 42 -8.08 7.08 5.18
C LEU A 42 -9.52 7.45 4.83
N VAL A 43 -10.42 7.15 5.75
CA VAL A 43 -11.86 7.34 5.63
C VAL A 43 -12.48 7.79 6.94
N ASP A 44 -13.55 8.58 6.85
CA ASP A 44 -14.41 8.90 7.99
C ASP A 44 -15.65 7.99 7.92
N GLY A 45 -15.63 6.89 8.67
CA GLY A 45 -16.64 5.83 8.60
C GLY A 45 -16.15 4.61 7.82
N HIS A 46 -15.17 3.88 8.37
CA HIS A 46 -14.59 2.71 7.71
C HIS A 46 -15.59 1.58 7.41
N GLU A 47 -16.64 1.44 8.20
CA GLU A 47 -17.66 0.40 8.03
C GLU A 47 -18.60 0.73 6.86
N GLU A 48 -19.09 1.96 6.76
CA GLU A 48 -19.87 2.41 5.60
C GLU A 48 -19.04 2.35 4.32
N ALA A 49 -17.77 2.73 4.40
CA ALA A 49 -16.82 2.62 3.29
C ALA A 49 -16.62 1.15 2.86
N ALA A 50 -16.50 0.22 3.81
CA ALA A 50 -16.36 -1.20 3.52
C ALA A 50 -17.61 -1.77 2.84
N GLN A 51 -18.81 -1.42 3.31
CA GLN A 51 -20.07 -1.83 2.69
C GLN A 51 -20.17 -1.35 1.24
N ARG A 52 -19.76 -0.10 0.99
CA ARG A 52 -19.69 0.44 -0.38
C ARG A 52 -18.68 -0.32 -1.24
N ALA A 53 -17.48 -0.61 -0.70
CA ALA A 53 -16.47 -1.36 -1.43
C ALA A 53 -16.96 -2.76 -1.81
N VAL A 54 -17.61 -3.46 -0.88
CA VAL A 54 -18.21 -4.78 -1.14
C VAL A 54 -19.31 -4.70 -2.20
N ALA A 55 -20.16 -3.68 -2.16
CA ALA A 55 -21.18 -3.45 -3.19
C ALA A 55 -20.58 -3.20 -4.59
N LEU A 56 -19.33 -2.74 -4.66
CA LEU A 56 -18.58 -2.54 -5.91
C LEU A 56 -17.78 -3.79 -6.35
N GLY A 57 -17.83 -4.87 -5.57
CA GLY A 57 -17.18 -6.15 -5.88
C GLY A 57 -15.95 -6.49 -5.04
N ALA A 58 -15.62 -5.70 -4.02
CA ALA A 58 -14.54 -6.05 -3.09
C ALA A 58 -14.94 -7.22 -2.17
N ILE A 59 -13.95 -7.94 -1.65
CA ILE A 59 -14.11 -9.04 -0.70
C ILE A 59 -13.56 -8.60 0.66
N ARG A 60 -14.36 -8.63 1.72
CA ARG A 60 -13.88 -8.31 3.09
C ARG A 60 -13.05 -9.47 3.63
N LEU A 61 -11.83 -9.18 4.09
CA LEU A 61 -10.85 -10.18 4.49
C LEU A 61 -10.64 -10.21 6.01
N ALA A 62 -10.50 -9.05 6.65
CA ALA A 62 -10.27 -8.94 8.09
C ALA A 62 -10.69 -7.58 8.64
N ASP A 63 -10.88 -7.55 9.96
CA ASP A 63 -11.33 -6.38 10.71
C ASP A 63 -10.35 -6.11 11.85
N GLY A 64 -9.92 -4.86 11.96
CA GLY A 64 -9.19 -4.32 13.10
C GLY A 64 -10.02 -3.31 13.90
N ALA A 65 -9.43 -2.78 14.97
CA ALA A 65 -10.12 -1.78 15.82
C ALA A 65 -10.38 -0.45 15.09
N SER A 66 -9.50 -0.07 14.18
CA SER A 66 -9.56 1.19 13.42
C SER A 66 -9.31 1.01 11.93
N TRP A 67 -9.39 -0.22 11.42
CA TRP A 67 -9.16 -0.53 10.01
C TRP A 67 -9.99 -1.74 9.56
N ILE A 68 -10.28 -1.83 8.26
CA ILE A 68 -10.89 -3.01 7.62
C ILE A 68 -10.08 -3.35 6.37
N THR A 69 -9.60 -4.58 6.26
CA THR A 69 -8.89 -5.09 5.07
C THR A 69 -9.88 -5.70 4.09
N LEU A 70 -9.79 -5.27 2.84
CA LEU A 70 -10.56 -5.78 1.71
C LEU A 70 -9.63 -6.19 0.58
N ALA A 71 -10.06 -7.10 -0.28
CA ALA A 71 -9.46 -7.34 -1.59
C ALA A 71 -10.30 -6.66 -2.68
N ASP A 72 -9.64 -6.00 -3.63
CA ASP A 72 -10.27 -5.50 -4.84
C ASP A 72 -10.75 -6.66 -5.76
N PRO A 73 -11.45 -6.38 -6.88
CA PRO A 73 -11.91 -7.42 -7.79
C PRO A 73 -10.79 -8.26 -8.45
N ALA A 74 -9.56 -7.76 -8.47
CA ALA A 74 -8.38 -8.48 -8.94
C ALA A 74 -7.66 -9.24 -7.79
N GLY A 75 -8.10 -9.07 -6.54
CA GLY A 75 -7.56 -9.75 -5.37
C GLY A 75 -6.50 -8.97 -4.61
N HIS A 76 -6.18 -7.73 -4.99
CA HIS A 76 -5.17 -6.93 -4.28
C HIS A 76 -5.74 -6.43 -2.94
N PRO A 77 -5.07 -6.73 -1.80
CA PRO A 77 -5.49 -6.20 -0.52
C PRO A 77 -5.33 -4.68 -0.45
N PHE A 78 -6.23 -4.03 0.28
CA PHE A 78 -6.15 -2.62 0.69
C PHE A 78 -6.91 -2.43 2.00
N ASP A 79 -6.51 -1.41 2.74
CA ASP A 79 -7.07 -1.10 4.06
C ASP A 79 -7.90 0.18 4.04
N LEU A 80 -9.03 0.14 4.74
CA LEU A 80 -9.83 1.31 5.06
C LEU A 80 -9.54 1.72 6.50
N CYS A 81 -8.70 2.74 6.69
CA CYS A 81 -8.27 3.24 7.99
C CYS A 81 -9.18 4.37 8.49
N GLN A 82 -9.74 4.23 9.69
CA GLN A 82 -10.58 5.27 10.29
C GLN A 82 -9.75 6.51 10.64
N ARG A 83 -10.20 7.69 10.16
CA ARG A 83 -9.78 9.01 10.64
C ARG A 83 -10.92 10.00 10.49
N ASP A 84 -11.37 10.53 11.61
CA ASP A 84 -12.47 11.50 11.63
C ASP A 84 -12.08 12.78 10.88
N GLY A 85 -13.01 13.33 10.09
CA GLY A 85 -12.81 14.62 9.41
C GLY A 85 -11.90 14.59 8.18
N VAL A 86 -11.58 13.42 7.61
CA VAL A 86 -10.87 13.27 6.32
C VAL A 86 -11.61 13.94 5.15
N GLY A 87 -12.91 14.21 5.32
CA GLY A 87 -13.78 14.79 4.30
C GLY A 87 -14.53 13.72 3.49
N PRO A 88 -15.27 14.11 2.45
CA PRO A 88 -16.20 13.22 1.76
C PRO A 88 -15.53 12.22 0.81
N GLN A 89 -14.22 12.34 0.58
CA GLN A 89 -13.45 11.47 -0.31
C GLN A 89 -12.41 10.69 0.49
N MET A 90 -12.23 9.41 0.15
CA MET A 90 -11.13 8.60 0.68
C MET A 90 -9.79 9.25 0.29
N GLN A 91 -8.84 9.26 1.21
CA GLN A 91 -7.51 9.79 0.95
C GLN A 91 -6.50 8.64 0.90
N LEU A 92 -5.66 8.60 -0.14
CA LEU A 92 -4.51 7.71 -0.17
C LEU A 92 -3.52 8.16 0.92
N PHE A 93 -3.32 7.31 1.92
CA PHE A 93 -2.50 7.63 3.08
C PHE A 93 -1.07 7.15 2.96
N ALA A 94 -0.93 5.87 2.62
CA ALA A 94 0.35 5.22 2.45
C ALA A 94 0.25 4.10 1.41
N ALA A 95 1.36 3.83 0.75
CA ALA A 95 1.65 2.49 0.26
C ALA A 95 2.36 1.74 1.39
N THR A 96 1.91 0.53 1.68
CA THR A 96 2.41 -0.31 2.77
C THR A 96 3.17 -1.50 2.21
N ILE A 97 4.45 -1.62 2.54
CA ILE A 97 5.36 -2.64 2.01
C ILE A 97 5.62 -3.70 3.09
N ASP A 98 5.38 -4.96 2.77
CA ASP A 98 5.70 -6.09 3.66
C ASP A 98 7.23 -6.23 3.80
N ALA A 99 7.71 -6.42 5.03
CA ALA A 99 9.13 -6.53 5.33
C ALA A 99 9.43 -7.54 6.46
N PRO A 100 10.55 -8.29 6.38
CA PRO A 100 11.01 -9.14 7.49
C PRO A 100 11.62 -8.34 8.64
N ASP A 101 11.99 -7.09 8.40
CA ASP A 101 12.44 -6.12 9.41
C ASP A 101 11.91 -4.74 9.00
N ALA A 102 10.73 -4.38 9.49
CA ALA A 102 10.06 -3.14 9.14
C ALA A 102 10.85 -1.92 9.60
N SER A 103 11.41 -1.95 10.82
CA SER A 103 12.16 -0.84 11.38
C SER A 103 13.45 -0.56 10.61
N ALA A 104 14.18 -1.61 10.19
CA ALA A 104 15.38 -1.44 9.37
C ALA A 104 15.04 -0.88 7.98
N LEU A 105 13.98 -1.39 7.34
CA LEU A 105 13.57 -0.91 6.03
C LEU A 105 13.05 0.54 6.08
N ALA A 106 12.32 0.90 7.13
CA ALA A 106 11.87 2.26 7.36
C ALA A 106 13.04 3.25 7.49
N ARG A 107 14.07 2.90 8.26
CA ARG A 107 15.27 3.75 8.39
C ARG A 107 15.96 3.96 7.04
N PHE A 108 16.10 2.88 6.26
CA PHE A 108 16.65 2.97 4.91
C PHE A 108 15.86 3.94 4.01
N TYR A 109 14.52 3.84 3.99
CA TYR A 109 13.70 4.73 3.16
C TYR A 109 13.58 6.15 3.72
N ALA A 110 13.63 6.33 5.05
CA ALA A 110 13.71 7.64 5.67
C ALA A 110 14.96 8.38 5.16
N ASP A 111 16.12 7.72 5.23
CA ASP A 111 17.38 8.28 4.73
C ASP A 111 17.32 8.50 3.20
N LEU A 112 16.89 7.51 2.42
CA LEU A 112 16.85 7.59 0.95
C LEU A 112 15.95 8.72 0.43
N LEU A 113 14.79 8.93 1.07
CA LEU A 113 13.77 9.86 0.61
C LEU A 113 13.81 11.22 1.34
N GLY A 114 14.73 11.40 2.28
CA GLY A 114 14.75 12.56 3.17
C GLY A 114 13.46 12.70 4.00
N MET A 115 12.86 11.58 4.38
CA MET A 115 11.65 11.50 5.21
C MET A 115 12.01 11.20 6.67
N GLU A 116 11.04 11.38 7.57
CA GLU A 116 11.22 11.06 8.99
C GLU A 116 10.48 9.76 9.35
N VAL A 117 11.09 8.91 10.18
CA VAL A 117 10.36 7.80 10.83
C VAL A 117 9.41 8.39 11.86
N THR A 118 8.11 8.38 11.56
CA THR A 118 7.06 8.96 12.41
C THR A 118 6.37 7.94 13.31
N TYR A 119 6.55 6.65 13.04
CA TYR A 119 6.10 5.54 13.87
C TYR A 119 7.06 4.37 13.74
N ASP A 120 7.37 3.68 14.84
CA ASP A 120 8.18 2.46 14.89
C ASP A 120 7.65 1.61 16.06
N GLY A 121 6.98 0.50 15.74
CA GLY A 121 6.27 -0.32 16.71
C GLY A 121 6.14 -1.79 16.29
N PRO A 122 5.46 -2.62 17.10
CA PRO A 122 5.43 -4.07 16.88
C PRO A 122 4.83 -4.51 15.54
N GLU A 123 3.85 -3.76 15.02
CA GLU A 123 3.15 -4.08 13.77
C GLU A 123 3.92 -3.59 12.53
N GLY A 124 4.86 -2.65 12.70
CA GLY A 124 5.56 -2.02 11.59
C GLY A 124 6.15 -0.65 11.91
N ALA A 125 6.58 0.04 10.86
CA ALA A 125 7.15 1.38 10.95
C ALA A 125 6.66 2.27 9.80
N LEU A 126 6.41 3.55 10.07
CA LEU A 126 5.92 4.54 9.11
C LEU A 126 6.98 5.63 8.92
N VAL A 127 7.26 5.96 7.66
CA VAL A 127 7.97 7.19 7.31
C VAL A 127 7.04 8.20 6.68
N ALA A 128 7.24 9.48 6.96
CA ALA A 128 6.47 10.56 6.35
C ALA A 128 7.31 11.81 6.08
N GLY A 129 6.93 12.54 5.03
CA GLY A 129 7.57 13.78 4.63
C GLY A 129 6.81 14.43 3.46
N GLY A 130 6.80 15.76 3.39
CA GLY A 130 6.15 16.48 2.27
C GLY A 130 4.65 16.19 2.09
N GLY A 131 3.95 15.74 3.15
CA GLY A 131 2.54 15.33 3.08
C GLY A 131 2.30 13.98 2.41
N LYS A 132 3.33 13.12 2.34
CA LYS A 132 3.27 11.73 1.85
C LYS A 132 3.81 10.78 2.92
N SER A 133 3.40 9.52 2.86
CA SER A 133 3.82 8.49 3.81
C SER A 133 4.09 7.15 3.11
N LEU A 134 5.02 6.37 3.65
CA LEU A 134 5.21 4.94 3.34
C LEU A 134 5.19 4.17 4.65
N MET A 135 4.44 3.06 4.67
CA MET A 135 4.37 2.15 5.81
C MET A 135 5.16 0.88 5.47
N PHE A 136 5.79 0.30 6.49
CA PHE A 136 6.49 -0.97 6.40
C PHE A 136 5.83 -1.92 7.39
N GLN A 137 5.19 -2.97 6.89
CA GLN A 137 4.49 -3.96 7.71
C GLN A 137 5.45 -5.08 8.10
N GLN A 138 5.49 -5.41 9.38
CA GLN A 138 6.33 -6.50 9.88
C GLN A 138 5.73 -7.87 9.53
N VAL A 139 6.47 -8.70 8.78
CA VAL A 139 6.04 -10.06 8.37
C VAL A 139 7.13 -11.06 8.73
N SER A 140 6.87 -11.94 9.71
CA SER A 140 7.89 -12.87 10.24
C SER A 140 8.34 -13.94 9.25
N ASP A 141 7.44 -14.43 8.40
CA ASP A 141 7.71 -15.50 7.42
C ASP A 141 7.78 -14.93 5.99
N TYR A 142 8.31 -13.71 5.85
CA TYR A 142 8.33 -12.99 4.59
C TYR A 142 9.02 -13.77 3.46
N THR A 143 8.29 -13.97 2.37
CA THR A 143 8.82 -14.51 1.11
C THR A 143 8.88 -13.39 0.08
N PRO A 144 10.06 -12.99 -0.43
CA PRO A 144 10.19 -11.89 -1.40
C PRO A 144 9.64 -12.27 -2.79
N PRO A 145 9.28 -11.28 -3.62
CA PRO A 145 8.91 -11.52 -5.01
C PRO A 145 10.15 -12.01 -5.80
N GLN A 146 9.94 -12.83 -6.83
CA GLN A 146 11.03 -13.44 -7.62
C GLN A 146 11.00 -13.00 -9.08
N TRP A 147 10.92 -11.69 -9.34
CA TRP A 147 10.87 -11.19 -10.71
C TRP A 147 12.11 -11.61 -11.54
N PRO A 148 11.94 -12.03 -12.81
CA PRO A 148 10.72 -12.03 -13.63
C PRO A 148 9.91 -13.34 -13.61
N ASP A 149 10.04 -14.22 -12.60
CA ASP A 149 9.26 -15.45 -12.48
C ASP A 149 7.75 -15.13 -12.46
N PRO A 150 6.96 -15.59 -13.46
CA PRO A 150 5.53 -15.36 -13.48
C PRO A 150 4.77 -16.05 -12.35
N ALA A 151 5.35 -17.07 -11.69
CA ALA A 151 4.72 -17.72 -10.54
C ALA A 151 4.78 -16.86 -9.26
N HIS A 152 5.75 -15.95 -9.16
CA HIS A 152 5.93 -15.01 -8.04
C HIS A 152 6.20 -13.59 -8.58
N PRO A 153 5.22 -13.01 -9.29
CA PRO A 153 5.43 -11.78 -10.04
C PRO A 153 5.56 -10.58 -9.10
N GLN A 154 6.11 -9.50 -9.64
CA GLN A 154 6.03 -8.19 -9.00
C GLN A 154 4.56 -7.81 -8.75
N GLN A 155 4.24 -7.36 -7.54
CA GLN A 155 2.90 -6.88 -7.17
C GLN A 155 2.77 -5.36 -7.26
N GLY A 156 3.89 -4.63 -7.20
CA GLY A 156 3.93 -3.19 -7.41
C GLY A 156 5.35 -2.65 -7.44
N HIS A 157 5.47 -1.37 -7.77
CA HIS A 157 6.68 -0.57 -7.59
C HIS A 157 6.29 0.83 -7.13
N LEU A 158 7.28 1.57 -6.64
CA LEU A 158 7.14 2.98 -6.31
C LEU A 158 7.89 3.80 -7.35
N ASP A 159 7.19 4.75 -7.97
CA ASP A 159 7.79 5.79 -8.78
C ASP A 159 7.98 7.03 -7.91
N VAL A 160 9.24 7.44 -7.74
CA VAL A 160 9.60 8.64 -6.97
C VAL A 160 10.11 9.70 -7.93
N ILE A 161 9.49 10.88 -7.88
CA ILE A 161 9.89 12.03 -8.68
C ILE A 161 10.82 12.90 -7.83
N VAL A 162 12.00 13.19 -8.37
CA VAL A 162 12.98 14.10 -7.76
C VAL A 162 13.38 15.14 -8.81
N ASP A 163 13.51 16.40 -8.39
CA ASP A 163 13.96 17.47 -9.29
C ASP A 163 15.43 17.28 -9.71
N ASP A 164 16.25 16.80 -8.77
CA ASP A 164 17.65 16.45 -9.00
C ASP A 164 18.07 15.29 -8.06
N PRO A 165 18.38 14.10 -8.59
CA PRO A 165 18.76 12.95 -7.79
C PRO A 165 20.09 13.15 -7.03
N ASP A 166 20.98 14.04 -7.49
CA ASP A 166 22.26 14.30 -6.82
C ASP A 166 22.10 15.13 -5.52
N HIS A 167 20.89 15.64 -5.26
CA HIS A 167 20.54 16.44 -4.09
C HIS A 167 19.66 15.71 -3.06
N LEU A 168 19.41 14.40 -3.25
CA LEU A 168 18.82 13.57 -2.20
C LEU A 168 19.78 13.55 -1.00
N LYS A 169 19.32 14.03 0.15
CA LYS A 169 20.13 14.16 1.38
C LYS A 169 20.26 12.84 2.10
#